data_AF-A0A1F9MF53-F1
#
_entry.id   AF-A0A1F9MF53-F1
#
_cell.length_a   1.000
_cell.length_b   1.000
_cell.length_c   1.000
_cell.angle_alpha   90.00
_cell.angle_beta   90.00
_cell.angle_gamma   90.00
#
_symmetry.space_group_name_H-M   'P 1'
#
loop_
_entity.id
_entity.type
_entity.pdbx_description
1 polymer ?
#
loop_
_entity_poly.entity_id
_entity_poly.type
_entity_poly.pdbx_seq_one_letter_code
_entity_poly.pdbx_strand_id
1 'polypeptide(L)'
;MIIDKLPFEVPSDPVIMARVQKIADEGGNPFVDFQVPRAILTLRQGLGRLLRAASDRGVLAVLDVRLLTKHYGSRFLRSLPQSPLTRDLDEVRHFFEEDSFGGS
;
A
#
# COMPACT_ATOMS: atom_id res chain seq x y z
N MET A 1 9.18 3.26 6.41
CA MET A 1 8.11 2.38 6.96
C MET A 1 8.22 1.02 6.29
N ILE A 2 8.07 -0.06 7.05
CA ILE A 2 8.06 -1.43 6.52
C ILE A 2 6.65 -2.00 6.70
N ILE A 3 6.14 -2.65 5.67
CA ILE A 3 4.89 -3.41 5.68
C ILE A 3 5.21 -4.85 5.29
N ASP A 4 4.92 -5.79 6.18
CA ASP A 4 5.14 -7.23 5.98
C ASP A 4 4.16 -7.81 4.94
N LYS A 5 2.90 -7.38 5.00
CA LYS A 5 1.81 -7.89 4.16
C LYS A 5 0.82 -6.79 3.77
N LEU A 6 0.23 -6.92 2.58
CA LEU A 6 -0.86 -6.04 2.17
C LEU A 6 -2.01 -6.12 3.20
N PRO A 7 -2.57 -4.97 3.63
CA PRO A 7 -3.48 -4.89 4.77
C PRO A 7 -4.91 -5.27 4.36
N PHE A 8 -5.09 -6.51 3.90
CA PHE A 8 -6.40 -7.09 3.67
C PHE A 8 -7.03 -7.45 5.00
N GLU A 9 -8.27 -7.01 5.20
CA GLU A 9 -9.03 -7.31 6.40
C GLU A 9 -9.64 -8.71 6.31
N VAL A 10 -9.59 -9.43 7.43
CA VAL A 10 -10.43 -10.62 7.61
C VAL A 10 -11.82 -10.13 8.02
N PRO A 11 -12.89 -10.47 7.28
CA PRO A 11 -14.24 -10.06 7.65
C PRO A 11 -14.66 -10.77 8.95
N SER A 12 -14.48 -10.09 10.08
CA SER A 12 -15.06 -10.51 11.38
C SER A 12 -16.16 -9.57 11.86
N ASP A 13 -16.27 -8.40 11.24
CA ASP A 13 -17.30 -7.40 11.51
C ASP A 13 -18.59 -7.78 10.74
N PRO A 14 -19.74 -7.96 11.42
CA PRO A 14 -21.01 -8.28 10.78
C PRO A 14 -21.43 -7.31 9.68
N VAL A 15 -21.10 -6.02 9.81
CA VAL A 15 -21.40 -4.98 8.81
C VAL A 15 -20.55 -5.19 7.56
N ILE A 16 -19.27 -5.56 7.74
CA ILE A 16 -18.38 -5.88 6.61
C ILE A 16 -18.87 -7.16 5.92
N MET A 17 -19.23 -8.19 6.69
CA MET A 17 -19.78 -9.43 6.13
C MET A 17 -21.04 -9.19 5.31
N ALA A 18 -21.99 -8.41 5.84
CA ALA A 18 -23.22 -8.06 5.13
C ALA A 18 -22.93 -7.32 3.81
N ARG A 19 -21.92 -6.45 3.79
CA ARG A 19 -21.51 -5.73 2.58
C ARG A 19 -20.86 -6.64 1.55
N VAL A 20 -20.00 -7.54 1.99
CA VAL A 20 -19.39 -8.57 1.14
C VAL A 20 -20.47 -9.45 0.52
N GLN A 21 -21.43 -9.91 1.32
CA GLN A 21 -22.54 -10.74 0.84
C GLN A 21 -23.39 -9.99 -0.19
N LYS A 22 -23.77 -8.74 0.11
CA LYS A 22 -24.57 -7.93 -0.82
C LYS A 22 -23.92 -7.78 -2.20
N ILE A 23 -22.62 -7.49 -2.25
CA ILE A 23 -21.89 -7.37 -3.52
C ILE A 23 -21.89 -8.69 -4.28
N ALA A 24 -21.73 -9.82 -3.56
CA ALA A 24 -21.79 -11.14 -4.18
C ALA A 24 -23.19 -11.47 -4.73
N ASP A 25 -24.25 -11.15 -3.98
CA ASP A 25 -25.64 -11.37 -4.40
C ASP A 25 -26.03 -10.54 -5.63
N GLU A 26 -25.43 -9.36 -5.79
CA GLU A 26 -25.55 -8.50 -6.98
C GLU A 26 -24.68 -8.98 -8.16
N GLY A 27 -23.95 -10.09 -8.03
CA GLY A 27 -23.10 -10.68 -9.06
C GLY A 27 -21.70 -10.04 -9.19
N GLY A 28 -21.32 -9.17 -8.25
CA GLY A 28 -20.02 -8.51 -8.20
C GLY A 28 -18.91 -9.36 -7.59
N ASN A 29 -17.71 -8.81 -7.49
CA ASN A 29 -16.57 -9.46 -6.83
C ASN A 29 -16.17 -8.69 -5.57
N PRO A 30 -16.61 -9.13 -4.36
CA PRO A 30 -16.35 -8.41 -3.12
C PRO A 30 -14.86 -8.18 -2.82
N PHE A 31 -13.99 -9.08 -3.27
CA PHE A 31 -12.54 -8.92 -3.10
C PHE A 31 -12.04 -7.72 -3.91
N VAL A 32 -12.41 -7.64 -5.20
CA VAL A 32 -11.96 -6.59 -6.12
C VAL A 32 -12.66 -5.26 -5.86
N ASP A 33 -13.95 -5.31 -5.53
CA ASP A 33 -14.84 -4.14 -5.49
C ASP A 33 -14.91 -3.52 -4.10
N PHE A 34 -14.53 -4.26 -3.05
CA PHE A 34 -14.55 -3.76 -1.67
C PHE A 34 -13.23 -3.95 -0.93
N GLN A 35 -12.70 -5.18 -0.85
CA GLN A 35 -11.51 -5.43 -0.03
C GLN A 35 -10.25 -4.74 -0.57
N VAL A 36 -10.03 -4.77 -1.89
CA VAL A 36 -8.89 -4.09 -2.53
C VAL A 36 -8.92 -2.56 -2.29
N PRO A 37 -10.03 -1.84 -2.56
CA PRO A 37 -10.14 -0.41 -2.23
C PRO A 37 -9.90 -0.10 -0.75
N ARG A 38 -10.41 -0.93 0.17
CA ARG A 38 -10.19 -0.75 1.61
C ARG A 38 -8.73 -0.92 2.01
N ALA A 39 -8.08 -1.97 1.54
CA ALA A 39 -6.66 -2.20 1.82
C ALA A 39 -5.79 -1.06 1.27
N ILE A 40 -6.14 -0.50 0.11
CA ILE A 40 -5.49 0.70 -0.44
C ILE A 40 -5.68 1.91 0.48
N LEU A 41 -6.89 2.15 0.99
CA LEU A 41 -7.15 3.24 1.91
C LEU A 41 -6.33 3.11 3.20
N THR A 42 -6.29 1.92 3.79
CA THR A 42 -5.47 1.62 4.98
C THR A 42 -3.99 1.87 4.71
N LEU A 43 -3.48 1.43 3.56
CA LEU A 43 -2.09 1.68 3.14
C LEU A 43 -1.80 3.18 3.05
N ARG A 44 -2.68 3.97 2.43
CA ARG A 44 -2.53 5.42 2.28
C ARG A 44 -2.53 6.15 3.62
N GLN A 45 -3.35 5.71 4.57
CA GLN A 45 -3.34 6.26 5.93
C GLN A 45 -2.02 5.97 6.65
N GLY A 46 -1.47 4.77 6.48
CA GLY A 46 -0.13 4.43 6.96
C GLY A 46 0.95 5.33 6.35
N LEU A 47 0.87 5.58 5.03
CA LEU A 47 1.79 6.46 4.33
C LEU A 47 1.73 7.92 4.82
N GLY A 48 0.52 8.43 5.14
CA GLY A 48 0.37 9.77 5.71
C GLY A 48 1.05 9.95 7.08
N ARG A 49 1.41 8.86 7.77
CA ARG A 49 2.24 8.91 8.98
C ARG A 49 3.74 8.95 8.68
N LEU A 50 4.16 8.50 7.49
CA LEU A 50 5.55 8.51 7.04
C LEU A 50 5.95 9.89 6.53
N LEU A 51 5.07 10.57 5.80
CA LEU A 51 5.31 11.90 5.21
C LEU A 51 4.55 12.95 6.03
N ARG A 52 5.16 13.47 7.10
CA ARG A 52 4.53 14.40 8.05
C ARG A 52 4.70 15.87 7.64
N ALA A 53 5.79 16.19 6.95
CA ALA A 53 6.04 17.48 6.31
C ALA A 53 6.28 17.33 4.80
N ALA A 54 6.06 18.39 4.02
CA ALA A 54 6.26 18.38 2.58
C ALA A 54 7.73 18.11 2.16
N SER A 55 8.67 18.32 3.07
CA SER A 55 10.10 18.03 2.91
C SER A 55 10.48 16.62 3.36
N ASP A 56 9.58 15.84 3.97
CA ASP A 56 9.93 14.52 4.48
C ASP A 56 10.19 13.57 3.32
N ARG A 57 11.38 12.99 3.32
CA ARG A 57 11.81 11.92 2.42
C ARG A 57 11.77 10.61 3.19
N GLY A 58 11.39 9.52 2.53
CA GLY A 58 11.36 8.22 3.18
C GLY A 58 11.08 7.06 2.25
N VAL A 59 11.39 5.86 2.72
CA VAL A 59 11.20 4.61 1.99
C VAL A 59 9.98 3.87 2.54
N LEU A 60 9.09 3.46 1.64
CA LEU A 60 8.04 2.48 1.90
C LEU A 60 8.52 1.12 1.39
N ALA A 61 8.87 0.22 2.30
CA ALA A 61 9.20 -1.16 1.96
C ALA A 61 7.96 -2.05 2.11
N VAL A 62 7.52 -2.70 1.04
CA VAL A 62 6.43 -3.69 1.06
C VAL A 62 7.00 -5.07 0.78
N LEU A 63 6.95 -5.96 1.77
CA LEU A 63 7.56 -7.29 1.73
C LEU A 63 6.59 -8.37 1.20
N ASP A 64 5.57 -7.94 0.47
CA ASP A 64 4.51 -8.80 -0.04
C ASP A 64 4.60 -8.94 -1.57
N VAL A 65 5.03 -10.12 -2.03
CA VAL A 65 5.18 -10.43 -3.46
C VAL A 65 3.88 -10.28 -4.25
N ARG A 66 2.71 -10.29 -3.58
CA ARG A 66 1.40 -10.09 -4.23
C ARG A 66 1.26 -8.70 -4.83
N LEU A 67 2.00 -7.71 -4.33
CA LEU A 67 2.04 -6.36 -4.90
C LEU A 67 2.47 -6.36 -6.37
N LEU A 68 3.37 -7.28 -6.75
CA LEU A 68 3.90 -7.38 -8.10
C LEU A 68 3.26 -8.53 -8.90
N THR A 69 2.88 -9.62 -8.23
CA THR A 69 2.43 -10.85 -8.91
C THR A 69 0.93 -10.93 -9.15
N LYS A 70 0.11 -10.16 -8.43
CA LYS A 70 -1.36 -10.20 -8.58
C LYS A 70 -1.86 -9.00 -9.36
N HIS A 71 -2.89 -9.21 -10.19
CA HIS A 71 -3.48 -8.16 -11.04
C HIS A 71 -3.90 -6.90 -10.26
N TYR A 72 -4.41 -7.07 -9.03
CA TYR A 72 -4.80 -5.96 -8.16
C TYR A 72 -3.62 -5.15 -7.64
N GLY A 73 -2.40 -5.70 -7.63
CA GLY A 73 -1.20 -5.01 -7.14
C GLY A 73 -0.92 -3.71 -7.89
N SER A 74 -1.25 -3.68 -9.19
CA SER A 74 -1.19 -2.46 -10.00
C SER A 74 -2.08 -1.33 -9.47
N ARG A 75 -3.22 -1.64 -8.82
CA ARG A 75 -4.09 -0.64 -8.19
C ARG A 75 -3.45 -0.05 -6.94
N PHE A 76 -2.72 -0.85 -6.16
CA PHE A 76 -1.94 -0.36 -5.03
C PHE A 76 -0.84 0.60 -5.50
N LEU A 77 -0.04 0.18 -6.48
CA LEU A 77 1.05 1.02 -7.01
C LEU A 77 0.53 2.36 -7.55
N ARG A 78 -0.58 2.36 -8.31
CA ARG A 78 -1.21 3.59 -8.81
C ARG A 78 -1.82 4.48 -7.73
N SER A 79 -2.07 3.95 -6.53
CA SER A 79 -2.65 4.70 -5.42
C SER A 79 -1.60 5.40 -4.54
N LEU A 80 -0.34 5.02 -4.69
CA LEU A 80 0.79 5.65 -4.01
C LEU A 80 1.15 6.96 -4.74
N PRO A 81 1.85 7.89 -4.07
CA PRO A 81 2.47 9.03 -4.73
C PRO A 81 3.35 8.57 -5.89
N GLN A 82 3.60 9.46 -6.84
CA GLN A 82 4.57 9.20 -7.90
C GLN A 82 5.97 9.09 -7.28
N SER A 83 6.37 7.87 -6.93
CA SER A 83 7.67 7.55 -6.36
C SER A 83 8.37 6.49 -7.19
N PRO A 84 9.71 6.53 -7.29
CA PRO A 84 10.48 5.43 -7.87
C PRO A 84 10.12 4.10 -7.19
N LEU A 85 10.00 3.04 -7.98
CA LEU A 85 9.82 1.68 -7.50
C LEU A 85 11.10 0.91 -7.75
N THR A 86 11.69 0.38 -6.70
CA THR A 86 12.90 -0.44 -6.78
C THR A 86 12.76 -1.76 -6.05
N ARG A 87 13.54 -2.73 -6.50
CA ARG A 87 13.77 -4.01 -5.81
C ARG A 87 15.25 -4.20 -5.46
N ASP A 88 16.06 -3.21 -5.77
CA ASP A 88 17.49 -3.19 -5.47
C ASP A 88 17.72 -2.50 -4.13
N LEU A 89 18.41 -3.19 -3.22
CA LEU A 89 18.75 -2.64 -1.92
C LEU A 89 19.83 -1.57 -2.03
N ASP A 90 20.66 -1.59 -3.07
CA ASP A 90 21.70 -0.60 -3.27
C ASP A 90 21.11 0.76 -3.69
N GLU A 91 20.02 0.78 -4.47
CA GLU A 91 19.27 2.02 -4.74
C GLU A 91 18.64 2.60 -3.46
N VAL A 92 18.16 1.75 -2.56
CA VAL A 92 17.62 2.18 -1.26
C VAL A 92 18.75 2.72 -0.37
N ARG A 93 19.92 2.08 -0.36
CA ARG A 93 21.10 2.57 0.37
C ARG A 93 21.51 3.95 -0.14
N HIS A 94 21.63 4.10 -1.46
CA HIS A 94 22.03 5.35 -2.09
C HIS A 94 21.06 6.50 -1.75
N PHE A 95 19.76 6.24 -1.75
CA PHE A 95 18.73 7.21 -1.35
C PHE A 95 18.98 7.81 0.06
N PHE A 96 19.44 7.01 1.01
CA PHE A 96 19.76 7.49 2.37
C PHE A 96 21.15 8.14 2.46
N GLU A 97 22.11 7.74 1.62
CA GLU A 97 23.43 8.36 1.55
C GLU A 97 23.34 9.79 0.98
N GLU A 98 22.61 10.00 -0.12
CA GLU A 98 22.39 11.33 -0.70
C GLU A 98 21.74 12.31 0.29
N ASP A 99 20.82 11.81 1.13
CA ASP A 99 20.14 12.64 2.13
C ASP A 99 21.11 13.12 3.24
N SER A 100 22.14 12.33 3.54
CA SER A 100 23.15 12.67 4.55
C SER A 100 24.09 13.80 4.11
N PHE A 101 24.22 14.05 2.81
CA PHE A 101 25.06 15.11 2.23
C PHE A 101 24.29 16.40 1.88
N GLY A 102 22.96 16.41 1.98
CA GLY A 102 22.12 17.58 1.69
C GLY A 102 21.93 18.56 2.87
N GLY A 103 22.51 18.26 4.03
CA GLY A 103 22.55 19.15 5.19
C GLY A 103 23.85 19.96 5.24
N SER A 104 23.96 21.00 4.41
CA SER A 104 24.96 22.08 4.50
C SER A 104 24.29 23.41 4.16
#